data_AF-A0A9E6ARG8-F1
#
_entry.id   AF-A0A9E6ARG8-F1
#
_cell.length_a   1.000
_cell.length_b   1.000
_cell.length_c   1.000
_cell.angle_alpha   90.00
_cell.angle_beta   90.00
_cell.angle_gamma   90.00
#
_symmetry.space_group_name_H-M   'P 1'
#
loop_
_entity.id
_entity.type
_entity.pdbx_description
1 polymer ?
#
loop_
_entity_poly.entity_id
_entity_poly.type
_entity_poly.pdbx_seq_one_letter_code
_entity_poly.pdbx_strand_id
1 'polypeptide(L)'
;MLISQITNSNGNISVVARQGSEAYIVNDASSVYALALDCAKNGTTLIEKINQLGLGQVVDLDEQYKSGNIISPISHPDPAHLHLTGTGLTHLGSASTRDTMHQAANASSDAS
;
A
#
# COMPACT_ATOMS: atom_id res chain seq x y z
N MET A 1 4.82 -13.49 -3.35
CA MET A 1 5.16 -12.41 -4.29
C MET A 1 4.93 -11.09 -3.59
N LEU A 2 5.91 -10.18 -3.61
CA LEU A 2 5.77 -8.83 -3.09
C LEU A 2 5.65 -7.85 -4.26
N ILE A 3 4.89 -6.77 -4.11
CA ILE A 3 4.74 -5.74 -5.14
C ILE A 3 5.13 -4.36 -4.62
N SER A 4 5.66 -3.52 -5.49
CA SER A 4 6.08 -2.15 -5.21
C SER A 4 5.81 -1.27 -6.43
N GLN A 5 5.87 0.05 -6.26
CA GLN A 5 5.78 1.01 -7.35
C GLN A 5 7.06 1.86 -7.39
N ILE A 6 7.54 2.13 -8.61
CA ILE A 6 8.61 3.11 -8.85
C ILE A 6 8.15 4.15 -9.87
N THR A 7 8.74 5.33 -9.80
CA THR A 7 8.71 6.30 -10.90
C THR A 7 9.83 5.96 -11.89
N ASN A 8 9.48 5.76 -13.15
CA ASN A 8 10.47 5.50 -14.21
C ASN A 8 11.06 6.79 -14.78
N SER A 9 12.03 6.66 -15.70
CA SER A 9 12.71 7.79 -16.35
C SER A 9 11.78 8.76 -17.08
N ASN A 10 10.57 8.31 -17.46
CA ASN A 10 9.58 9.11 -18.16
C ASN A 10 8.58 9.77 -17.18
N GLY A 11 8.80 9.65 -15.87
CA GLY A 11 7.90 10.18 -14.83
C GLY A 11 6.63 9.35 -14.62
N ASN A 12 6.51 8.18 -15.26
CA ASN A 12 5.35 7.31 -15.12
C ASN A 12 5.58 6.27 -14.01
N ILE A 13 4.47 5.74 -13.49
CA ILE A 13 4.52 4.64 -12.54
C ILE A 13 4.89 3.35 -13.28
N SER A 14 5.71 2.52 -12.66
CA SER A 14 5.92 1.13 -13.06
C SER A 14 5.77 0.22 -11.85
N VAL A 15 5.08 -0.90 -12.04
CA VAL A 15 4.87 -1.90 -10.98
C VAL A 15 6.04 -2.87 -10.99
N VAL A 16 6.61 -3.11 -9.81
CA VAL A 16 7.70 -4.07 -9.60
C VAL A 16 7.15 -5.26 -8.83
N ALA A 17 7.39 -6.47 -9.33
CA ALA A 17 7.14 -7.71 -8.62
C ALA A 17 8.45 -8.34 -8.13
N ARG A 18 8.44 -8.85 -6.90
CA ARG A 18 9.53 -9.62 -6.29
C ARG A 18 9.10 -11.04 -5.98
N GLN A 19 9.95 -11.98 -6.38
CA GLN A 19 9.85 -13.38 -5.99
C GLN A 19 11.24 -13.88 -5.59
N GLY A 20 11.46 -14.08 -4.29
CA GLY A 20 12.81 -14.30 -3.76
C GLY A 20 13.61 -13.00 -3.67
N SER A 21 14.87 -13.03 -4.09
CA SER A 21 15.78 -11.88 -4.08
C SER A 21 15.65 -10.96 -5.30
N GLU A 22 15.07 -11.44 -6.40
CA GLU A 22 15.05 -10.72 -7.67
C GLU A 22 13.75 -9.94 -7.84
N ALA A 23 13.87 -8.73 -8.40
CA ALA A 23 12.77 -7.82 -8.66
C ALA A 23 12.70 -7.51 -10.15
N TYR A 24 11.48 -7.45 -10.69
CA TYR A 24 11.23 -7.25 -12.12
C TYR A 24 10.07 -6.28 -12.33
N ILE A 25 10.12 -5.52 -13.41
CA ILE A 25 8.95 -4.77 -13.87
C ILE A 25 7.87 -5.75 -14.32
N VAL A 26 6.62 -5.50 -13.93
CA VAL A 26 5.45 -6.19 -14.48
C VAL A 26 5.10 -5.52 -15.80
N ASN A 27 5.07 -6.28 -16.89
CA ASN A 27 4.78 -5.72 -18.22
C ASN A 27 3.37 -5.14 -18.27
N ASP A 28 3.18 -4.08 -19.04
CA ASP A 28 1.88 -3.42 -19.28
C ASP A 28 1.07 -3.04 -18.02
N ALA A 29 1.72 -2.96 -16.86
CA ALA A 29 1.11 -2.55 -15.60
C ALA A 29 1.32 -1.06 -15.35
N SER A 30 0.23 -0.29 -15.37
CA SER A 30 0.26 1.17 -15.18
C SER A 30 0.32 1.61 -13.72
N SER A 31 -0.21 0.82 -12.80
CA SER A 31 -0.13 1.01 -11.34
C SER A 31 -0.66 -0.21 -10.61
N VAL A 32 -0.33 -0.36 -9.33
CA VAL A 32 -0.92 -1.38 -8.46
C VAL A 32 -2.43 -1.17 -8.32
N TYR A 33 -2.89 0.09 -8.28
CA TYR A 33 -4.32 0.41 -8.25
C TYR A 33 -5.05 -0.10 -9.49
N ALA A 34 -4.52 0.17 -10.69
CA ALA A 34 -5.11 -0.29 -11.94
C ALA A 34 -5.14 -1.83 -12.03
N LEU A 35 -4.07 -2.50 -11.63
CA LEU A 35 -4.03 -3.97 -11.55
C LEU A 35 -5.09 -4.51 -10.59
N ALA A 36 -5.19 -3.96 -9.38
CA ALA A 36 -6.15 -4.40 -8.38
C ALA A 36 -7.61 -4.20 -8.86
N LEU A 37 -7.89 -3.07 -9.52
CA LEU A 37 -9.21 -2.79 -10.08
C LEU A 37 -9.56 -3.76 -11.23
N ASP A 38 -8.61 -4.06 -12.12
CA ASP A 38 -8.80 -5.04 -13.19
C ASP A 38 -9.04 -6.45 -12.63
N CYS A 39 -8.25 -6.85 -11.62
CA CYS A 39 -8.43 -8.11 -10.91
C CYS A 39 -9.83 -8.22 -10.29
N ALA A 40 -10.28 -7.18 -9.58
CA ALA A 40 -11.60 -7.13 -8.95
C ALA A 40 -12.75 -7.22 -9.97
N LYS A 41 -12.61 -6.55 -11.13
CA LYS A 41 -13.61 -6.59 -12.21
C LYS A 41 -13.72 -7.97 -12.87
N ASN A 42 -12.59 -8.64 -13.05
CA ASN A 42 -12.52 -9.92 -13.77
C ASN A 42 -12.54 -11.15 -12.86
N GLY A 43 -12.60 -10.96 -11.54
CA GLY A 43 -12.59 -12.07 -10.57
C GLY A 43 -11.28 -12.86 -10.54
N THR A 44 -10.16 -12.21 -10.85
CA THR A 44 -8.82 -12.84 -10.84
C THR A 44 -7.98 -12.32 -9.67
N THR A 45 -6.96 -13.07 -9.28
CA THR A 45 -6.00 -12.64 -8.26
C THR A 45 -4.89 -11.79 -8.87
N LEU A 46 -4.26 -10.94 -8.04
CA LEU A 46 -3.09 -10.16 -8.47
C LEU A 46 -1.95 -11.05 -9.00
N ILE A 47 -1.73 -12.22 -8.38
CA ILE A 47 -0.67 -13.15 -8.80
C ILE A 47 -0.96 -13.70 -10.19
N GLU A 48 -2.20 -14.15 -10.45
CA GLU A 48 -2.60 -14.63 -11.77
C GLU A 48 -2.44 -13.53 -12.81
N LYS A 49 -2.91 -12.31 -12.52
CA LYS A 49 -2.79 -11.19 -13.45
C LYS A 49 -1.34 -10.82 -13.74
N ILE A 50 -0.48 -10.75 -12.73
CA ILE A 50 0.95 -10.47 -12.90
C ILE A 50 1.62 -11.57 -13.74
N ASN A 51 1.29 -12.84 -13.49
CA ASN A 51 1.82 -13.96 -14.27
C ASN A 51 1.34 -13.93 -15.73
N GLN A 52 0.10 -13.49 -15.99
CA GLN A 52 -0.45 -13.33 -17.35
C GLN A 52 0.25 -12.21 -18.12
N LEU A 53 0.52 -11.07 -17.46
CA LEU A 53 1.25 -9.95 -18.06
C LEU A 53 2.74 -10.29 -18.28
N GLY A 54 3.29 -11.11 -17.39
CA GLY A 54 4.69 -11.50 -17.42
C GLY A 54 5.61 -10.44 -16.82
N LEU A 55 6.86 -10.85 -16.64
CA LEU A 55 7.92 -10.03 -16.07
C LEU A 55 8.82 -9.51 -17.19
N GLY A 56 9.26 -8.25 -17.05
CA GLY A 56 10.13 -7.56 -17.97
C GLY A 56 11.52 -7.38 -17.40
N GLN A 57 12.03 -6.15 -17.48
CA GLN A 57 13.38 -5.81 -17.04
C GLN A 57 13.61 -6.07 -15.54
N VAL A 58 14.82 -6.51 -15.20
CA VAL A 58 15.32 -6.60 -13.83
C VAL A 58 15.40 -5.21 -13.21
N VAL A 59 15.07 -5.09 -11.93
CA VAL A 59 15.12 -3.85 -11.17
C VAL A 59 16.01 -4.05 -9.95
N ASP A 60 17.02 -3.19 -9.80
CA ASP A 60 17.72 -3.03 -8.53
C ASP A 60 16.89 -2.10 -7.62
N LEU A 61 16.12 -2.68 -6.70
CA LEU A 61 15.27 -1.90 -5.80
C LEU A 61 16.06 -1.06 -4.78
N ASP A 62 17.27 -1.46 -4.44
CA ASP A 62 18.12 -0.69 -3.53
C ASP A 62 18.64 0.57 -4.23
N GLU A 63 19.01 0.46 -5.50
CA GLU A 63 19.35 1.61 -6.35
C GLU A 63 18.14 2.54 -6.55
N GLN A 64 16.95 1.99 -6.83
CA GLN A 64 15.73 2.80 -6.96
C GLN A 64 15.38 3.52 -5.66
N TYR A 65 15.58 2.89 -4.50
CA TYR A 65 15.39 3.53 -3.21
C TYR A 65 16.38 4.68 -2.98
N LYS A 66 17.68 4.46 -3.22
CA LYS A 66 18.72 5.49 -3.10
C LYS A 66 18.47 6.67 -4.04
N SER A 67 17.90 6.41 -5.22
CA SER A 67 17.56 7.42 -6.21
C SER A 67 16.25 8.17 -5.91
N GLY A 68 15.51 7.79 -4.87
CA GLY A 68 14.23 8.40 -4.53
C GLY A 68 13.08 8.03 -5.48
N ASN A 69 13.24 6.97 -6.27
CA ASN A 69 12.25 6.57 -7.27
C ASN A 69 11.16 5.65 -6.69
N ILE A 70 11.37 5.07 -5.51
CA ILE A 70 10.35 4.26 -4.83
C ILE A 70 9.23 5.16 -4.33
N ILE A 71 7.99 4.86 -4.73
CA ILE A 71 6.80 5.61 -4.33
C ILE A 71 5.86 4.74 -3.49
N SER A 72 4.76 5.32 -3.02
CA SER A 72 3.72 4.59 -2.29
C SER A 72 3.34 3.30 -3.02
N PRO A 73 3.19 2.16 -2.32
CA PRO A 73 2.85 0.87 -2.94
C PRO A 73 1.49 0.89 -3.63
N ILE A 74 0.64 1.86 -3.29
CA ILE A 74 -0.63 2.12 -3.97
C ILE A 74 -0.93 3.62 -3.98
N SER A 75 -1.50 4.09 -5.08
CA SER A 75 -1.89 5.49 -5.28
C SER A 75 -3.12 5.54 -6.17
N HIS A 76 -4.07 6.44 -5.87
CA HIS A 76 -5.23 6.68 -6.74
C HIS A 76 -4.91 7.83 -7.71
N PRO A 77 -5.36 7.79 -8.99
CA PRO A 77 -5.13 8.88 -9.95
C PRO A 77 -5.77 10.21 -9.52
N ASP A 78 -6.87 10.13 -8.78
CA ASP A 78 -7.45 11.26 -8.04
C ASP A 78 -7.08 11.17 -6.54
N PRO A 79 -6.24 12.08 -6.02
CA PRO A 79 -5.83 12.09 -4.62
C PRO A 79 -6.99 12.17 -3.62
N ALA A 80 -8.15 12.72 -4.00
CA ALA A 80 -9.31 12.84 -3.11
C ALA A 80 -9.98 11.49 -2.80
N HIS A 81 -9.60 10.42 -3.50
CA HIS A 81 -10.20 9.08 -3.37
C HIS A 81 -9.28 8.06 -2.69
N LEU A 82 -8.19 8.51 -2.05
CA LEU A 82 -7.32 7.65 -1.24
C LEU A 82 -7.21 8.18 0.20
N HIS A 83 -7.96 7.56 1.12
CA HIS A 83 -7.91 7.90 2.54
C HIS A 83 -7.00 6.92 3.29
N LEU A 84 -5.92 7.43 3.89
CA LEU A 84 -5.10 6.68 4.83
C LEU A 84 -5.54 7.04 6.26
N THR A 85 -6.17 6.09 6.96
CA THR A 85 -6.62 6.29 8.34
C THR A 85 -5.98 5.26 9.26
N GLY A 86 -5.68 5.66 10.49
CA GLY A 86 -5.18 4.78 11.54
C GLY A 86 -6.15 4.80 12.71
N THR A 87 -6.59 3.63 13.18
CA THR A 87 -7.59 3.57 14.27
C THR A 87 -6.96 3.62 15.66
N GLY A 88 -5.65 3.39 15.79
CA GLY A 88 -4.93 3.47 17.07
C GLY A 88 -5.51 2.56 18.18
N LEU A 89 -6.33 1.58 17.84
CA LEU A 89 -7.09 0.74 18.79
C LEU A 89 -6.42 -0.62 19.05
N THR A 90 -5.31 -0.92 18.39
CA THR A 90 -4.67 -2.24 18.39
C THR A 90 -3.39 -2.30 19.22
N HIS A 91 -2.97 -1.19 19.84
CA HIS A 91 -1.90 -1.19 20.84
C HIS A 91 -2.53 -1.19 22.24
N LEU A 92 -2.17 -2.14 23.11
CA LEU A 92 -2.73 -2.25 24.47
C LEU A 92 -2.68 -0.92 25.25
N GLY A 93 -1.61 -0.14 25.06
CA GLY A 93 -1.45 1.16 25.70
C GLY A 93 -2.48 2.23 25.26
N SER A 94 -2.96 2.20 24.02
CA SER A 94 -3.92 3.19 23.53
C SER A 94 -5.38 2.87 23.88
N ALA A 95 -5.70 1.59 24.15
CA ALA A 95 -6.97 1.19 24.76
C ALA A 95 -7.04 1.63 26.23
N SER A 96 -5.98 1.37 27.02
CA SER A 96 -5.90 1.71 28.44
C SER A 96 -6.06 3.22 28.73
N THR A 97 -5.46 4.10 27.91
CA THR A 97 -5.57 5.55 28.13
C THR A 97 -6.99 6.07 27.89
N ARG A 98 -7.72 5.53 26.90
CA ARG A 98 -9.13 5.89 26.66
C ARG A 98 -10.03 5.41 27.79
N ASP A 99 -9.85 4.18 28.28
CA ASP A 99 -10.62 3.67 29.42
C ASP A 99 -10.44 4.54 30.67
N THR A 100 -9.22 5.01 30.90
CA THR A 100 -8.90 5.90 32.04
C THR A 100 -9.62 7.26 31.91
N MET A 101 -9.69 7.83 30.70
CA MET A 101 -10.41 9.08 30.46
C MET A 101 -11.94 8.93 30.58
N HIS A 102 -12.51 7.79 30.17
CA HIS A 102 -13.94 7.52 30.37
C HIS A 102 -14.31 7.26 31.84
N GLN A 103 -13.45 6.59 32.62
CA GLN A 103 -13.66 6.40 34.06
C GLN A 103 -13.65 7.74 34.83
N ALA A 104 -12.76 8.66 34.47
CA ALA A 104 -12.69 9.99 35.09
C ALA A 104 -13.94 10.86 34.80
N ALA A 105 -14.56 10.70 33.63
CA ALA A 105 -15.78 11.42 33.27
C ALA A 105 -17.03 10.91 34.04
N ASN A 106 -17.09 9.61 34.34
CA ASN A 106 -18.19 9.05 35.15
C ASN A 106 -18.09 9.40 36.63
N ALA A 107 -16.87 9.64 37.14
CA ALA A 107 -16.67 10.06 38.53
C ALA A 107 -17.07 11.52 38.79
N SER A 108 -17.25 12.33 37.74
CA SER A 108 -17.62 13.75 37.85
C SER A 108 -19.13 14.01 37.69
N SER A 109 -19.92 13.00 37.30
CA SER A 109 -21.39 13.10 37.18
C SER A 109 -22.17 12.66 38.43
N ASP A 110 -21.51 12.06 39.44
CA ASP A 110 -22.14 11.55 40.67
C ASP A 110 -21.96 12.49 41.89
N ALA A 111 -21.44 13.71 41.66
CA ALA A 111 -21.19 14.72 42.70
C ALA A 111 -22.13 15.96 42.59
N SER A 112 -23.32 15.80 42.02
CA SER A 112 -24.34 16.87 41.90
C SER A 112 -25.52 16.65 42.84
#